data_AF-A0A922XG28-F1
#
_entry.id   AF-A0A922XG28-F1
#
_cell.length_a   1.000
_cell.length_b   1.000
_cell.length_c   1.000
_cell.angle_alpha   90.00
_cell.angle_beta   90.00
_cell.angle_gamma   90.00
#
_symmetry.space_group_name_H-M   'P 1'
#
loop_
_entity.id
_entity.type
_entity.pdbx_description
1 polymer ?
#
loop_
_entity_poly.entity_id
_entity_poly.type
_entity_poly.pdbx_seq_one_letter_code
_entity_poly.pdbx_strand_id
1 'polypeptide(L)'
;MDYLVAGPYKIEVDTAGRCFEFQVHRRELDLWGGLGADERSCRYHWMDGRQLRQGQGGPNFRTCVDFWWLQAEQNGDGGDPVALQTLALAECFPLINTARSMQEVYRDAHLRADTSIHSGSDVEGRTGRGQVEPNVALAEDEDARLRSVARLRNTTLIQQELERLFWGTRLTGTEQQDLDEQACQWLNGLVDASKSGGRDDLIRYTTTIDQLIRKLRRRGDIGSLRTFLNAFSYECKAAFYTCYASSWSAIVHTLERTEPENQLGHRLMRLWHHQNRPEYGHGRDAFCGQVLALHPLSRFMLTSSEHLEAIRKWIDHPSYDSITASGQVGQHDEYWNLCGSILVAAAEYDQSRERAESSREVHGNVRPDADRAISCNDEPTIAEALEDYFAARRIRCNCAGELNHLSHVPSADGEQSVVTMTCIACGRHSTHTLDVRDFIQSRR
;
A
#
# COMPACT_ATOMS: atom_id res chain seq x y z
N MET A 1 -14.80 17.10 -23.59
CA MET A 1 -13.96 16.15 -24.34
C MET A 1 -13.81 14.93 -23.47
N ASP A 2 -14.41 13.82 -23.85
CA ASP A 2 -14.23 12.55 -23.14
C ASP A 2 -12.81 12.06 -23.40
N TYR A 3 -11.96 12.10 -22.38
CA TYR A 3 -10.65 11.48 -22.45
C TYR A 3 -10.86 9.97 -22.61
N LEU A 4 -10.66 9.44 -23.82
CA LEU A 4 -10.64 8.00 -24.05
C LEU A 4 -9.48 7.42 -23.26
N VAL A 5 -9.80 6.80 -22.12
CA VAL A 5 -8.84 6.00 -21.37
C VAL A 5 -8.49 4.82 -22.26
N ALA A 6 -7.28 4.83 -22.81
CA ALA A 6 -6.78 3.67 -23.51
C ALA A 6 -6.80 2.47 -22.57
N GLY A 7 -7.31 1.33 -23.07
CA GLY A 7 -7.24 0.07 -22.34
C GLY A 7 -5.80 -0.25 -21.93
N PRO A 8 -5.60 -1.15 -20.95
CA PRO A 8 -4.26 -1.54 -20.57
C PRO A 8 -3.51 -2.12 -21.78
N TYR A 9 -2.21 -1.83 -21.85
CA TYR A 9 -1.30 -2.37 -22.84
C TYR A 9 -0.06 -2.94 -22.15
N LYS A 10 0.81 -3.61 -22.91
CA LYS A 10 1.97 -4.32 -22.38
C LYS A 10 3.26 -3.59 -22.75
N ILE A 11 4.18 -3.49 -21.79
CA ILE A 11 5.56 -3.08 -22.02
C ILE A 11 6.44 -4.28 -21.70
N GLU A 12 7.28 -4.65 -22.66
CA GLU A 12 8.26 -5.72 -22.54
C GLU A 12 9.60 -5.13 -22.12
N VAL A 13 10.24 -5.75 -21.12
CA VAL A 13 11.57 -5.38 -20.62
C VAL A 13 12.44 -6.62 -20.64
N ASP A 14 13.48 -6.59 -21.46
CA ASP A 14 14.49 -7.65 -21.53
C ASP A 14 15.63 -7.39 -20.55
N THR A 15 15.93 -8.35 -19.68
CA THR A 15 17.11 -8.34 -18.82
C THR A 15 17.63 -9.76 -18.60
N ALA A 16 18.95 -9.95 -18.61
CA ALA A 16 19.58 -11.25 -18.36
C ALA A 16 19.11 -12.40 -19.28
N GLY A 17 18.63 -12.10 -20.49
CA GLY A 17 18.03 -13.10 -21.38
C GLY A 17 16.64 -13.58 -20.97
N ARG A 18 15.97 -12.87 -20.05
CA ARG A 18 14.56 -13.05 -19.68
C ARG A 18 13.75 -11.82 -20.10
N CYS A 19 12.57 -12.06 -20.66
CA CYS A 19 11.60 -11.02 -21.00
C CYS A 19 10.55 -10.92 -19.89
N PHE A 20 10.35 -9.71 -19.38
CA PHE A 20 9.33 -9.38 -18.38
C PHE A 20 8.25 -8.51 -19.02
N GLU A 21 6.99 -8.89 -18.83
CA GLU A 21 5.86 -8.20 -19.41
C GLU A 21 5.08 -7.46 -18.32
N PHE A 22 4.95 -6.14 -18.46
CA PHE A 22 4.25 -5.28 -17.53
C PHE A 22 2.97 -4.73 -18.16
N GLN A 23 1.84 -4.93 -17.49
CA GLN A 23 0.56 -4.36 -17.88
C GLN A 23 0.44 -2.92 -17.36
N VAL A 24 0.42 -1.96 -18.27
CA VAL A 24 0.38 -0.53 -17.95
C VAL A 24 -0.82 0.15 -18.60
N HIS A 25 -1.22 1.27 -18.01
CA HIS A 25 -2.21 2.20 -18.54
C HIS A 25 -1.52 3.50 -18.91
N ARG A 26 -2.16 4.29 -19.77
CA ARG A 26 -1.68 5.61 -20.18
C ARG A 26 -2.79 6.65 -20.14
N ARG A 27 -2.42 7.90 -19.85
CA ARG A 27 -3.29 9.07 -19.94
C ARG A 27 -2.45 10.33 -20.14
N GLU A 28 -3.05 11.33 -20.76
CA GLU A 28 -2.47 12.68 -20.75
C GLU A 28 -2.77 13.34 -19.41
N LEU A 29 -1.74 13.95 -18.81
CA LEU A 29 -1.85 14.78 -17.62
C LEU A 29 -1.67 16.24 -18.01
N ASP A 30 -2.66 17.05 -17.65
CA ASP A 30 -2.54 18.49 -17.65
C ASP A 30 -2.01 18.95 -16.28
N LEU A 31 -0.69 19.14 -16.18
CA LEU A 31 -0.07 19.69 -14.98
C LEU A 31 -0.12 21.23 -14.97
N TRP A 32 -0.43 21.86 -16.11
CA TRP A 32 -0.33 23.32 -16.30
C TRP A 32 -1.68 24.06 -16.31
N GLY A 33 -2.80 23.36 -16.10
CA GLY A 33 -4.12 23.96 -15.93
C GLY A 33 -4.65 24.62 -17.20
N GLY A 34 -4.46 23.99 -18.36
CA GLY A 34 -5.06 24.40 -19.63
C GLY A 34 -4.33 25.53 -20.35
N LEU A 35 -3.12 25.89 -19.94
CA LEU A 35 -2.25 26.85 -20.63
C LEU A 35 -1.66 26.24 -21.93
N GLY A 36 -2.52 26.00 -22.93
CA GLY A 36 -2.15 25.52 -24.26
C GLY A 36 -1.87 24.01 -24.33
N ALA A 37 -2.75 23.27 -25.01
CA ALA A 37 -2.76 21.80 -25.02
C ALA A 37 -1.54 21.15 -25.71
N ASP A 38 -0.80 21.88 -26.55
CA ASP A 38 0.11 21.24 -27.52
C ASP A 38 1.60 21.23 -27.11
N GLU A 39 2.04 22.05 -26.14
CA GLU A 39 3.48 22.12 -25.79
C GLU A 39 3.85 21.57 -24.41
N ARG A 40 2.87 21.26 -23.54
CA ARG A 40 3.14 20.84 -22.16
C ARG A 40 2.24 19.72 -21.63
N SER A 41 1.61 18.93 -22.50
CA SER A 41 0.93 17.72 -22.05
C SER A 41 1.95 16.67 -21.63
N CYS A 42 1.69 15.99 -20.51
CA CYS A 42 2.54 14.94 -19.98
C CYS A 42 1.86 13.60 -20.19
N ARG A 43 2.38 12.73 -21.06
CA ARG A 43 1.86 11.37 -21.18
C ARG A 43 2.36 10.55 -19.99
N TYR A 44 1.43 10.23 -19.10
CA TYR A 44 1.72 9.51 -17.88
C TYR A 44 1.27 8.06 -17.99
N HIS A 45 2.19 7.16 -17.65
CA HIS A 45 1.95 5.72 -17.64
C HIS A 45 1.92 5.21 -16.20
N TRP A 46 1.05 4.24 -15.89
CA TRP A 46 0.98 3.65 -14.55
C TRP A 46 0.51 2.20 -14.56
N MET A 47 0.82 1.46 -13.50
CA MET A 47 0.21 0.16 -13.21
C MET A 47 -1.02 0.40 -12.35
N ASP A 48 -2.16 -0.21 -12.69
CA ASP A 48 -3.38 -0.02 -11.91
C ASP A 48 -3.25 -0.64 -10.52
N GLY A 49 -3.06 0.22 -9.51
CA GLY A 49 -2.97 -0.19 -8.11
C GLY A 49 -4.17 -1.02 -7.64
N ARG A 50 -5.35 -0.91 -8.28
CA ARG A 50 -6.52 -1.78 -7.97
C ARG A 50 -6.24 -3.25 -8.23
N GLN A 51 -5.43 -3.55 -9.23
CA GLN A 51 -5.04 -4.93 -9.52
C GLN A 51 -4.04 -5.45 -8.48
N LEU A 52 -3.14 -4.59 -7.98
CA LEU A 52 -2.20 -4.91 -6.91
C LEU A 52 -2.88 -5.26 -5.56
N ARG A 53 -4.14 -4.87 -5.38
CA ARG A 53 -4.97 -5.21 -4.20
C ARG A 53 -5.77 -6.51 -4.32
N GLN A 54 -5.72 -7.17 -5.47
CA GLN A 54 -6.36 -8.47 -5.61
C GLN A 54 -5.59 -9.50 -4.79
N GLY A 55 -6.23 -10.60 -4.38
CA GLY A 55 -5.59 -11.60 -3.49
C GLY A 55 -4.34 -12.28 -4.05
N GLN A 56 -4.07 -12.13 -5.34
CA GLN A 56 -2.85 -12.62 -5.99
C GLN A 56 -1.90 -11.47 -6.40
N GLY A 57 -2.17 -10.24 -5.97
CA GLY A 57 -1.43 -9.04 -6.37
C GLY A 57 -1.65 -8.60 -7.83
N GLY A 58 -2.56 -9.25 -8.57
CA GLY A 58 -2.83 -8.90 -9.97
C GLY A 58 -1.68 -9.25 -10.93
N PRO A 59 -1.73 -8.75 -12.18
CA PRO A 59 -0.85 -9.20 -13.25
C PRO A 59 0.60 -8.71 -13.09
N ASN A 60 0.81 -7.57 -12.43
CA ASN A 60 2.15 -6.99 -12.29
C ASN A 60 2.89 -7.41 -11.02
N PHE A 61 2.20 -7.87 -9.97
CA PHE A 61 2.85 -8.16 -8.68
C PHE A 61 4.00 -9.16 -8.85
N ARG A 62 3.71 -10.31 -9.45
CA ARG A 62 4.69 -11.37 -9.67
C ARG A 62 5.84 -10.89 -10.55
N THR A 63 5.52 -10.21 -11.66
CA THR A 63 6.52 -9.67 -12.59
C THR A 63 7.46 -8.70 -11.88
N CYS A 64 6.94 -7.80 -11.03
CA CYS A 64 7.77 -6.85 -10.28
C CYS A 64 8.73 -7.55 -9.31
N VAL A 65 8.23 -8.52 -8.54
CA VAL A 65 9.06 -9.27 -7.58
C VAL A 65 10.12 -10.10 -8.31
N ASP A 66 9.74 -10.81 -9.38
CA ASP A 66 10.69 -11.62 -10.16
C ASP A 66 11.74 -10.78 -10.89
N PHE A 67 11.34 -9.63 -11.42
CA PHE A 67 12.24 -8.70 -12.09
C PHE A 67 13.29 -8.17 -11.11
N TRP A 68 12.84 -7.69 -9.94
CA TRP A 68 13.74 -7.19 -8.91
C TRP A 68 14.66 -8.29 -8.36
N TRP A 69 14.14 -9.49 -8.11
CA TRP A 69 14.95 -10.59 -7.59
C TRP A 69 16.05 -11.01 -8.58
N LEU A 70 15.73 -11.08 -9.87
CA LEU A 70 16.73 -11.33 -10.91
C LEU A 70 17.82 -10.26 -10.90
N GLN A 71 17.47 -8.98 -10.73
CA GLN A 71 18.46 -7.90 -10.61
C GLN A 71 19.35 -8.09 -9.38
N ALA A 72 18.78 -8.45 -8.22
CA ALA A 72 19.54 -8.74 -7.02
C ALA A 72 20.53 -9.90 -7.24
N GLU A 73 20.09 -11.00 -7.88
CA GLU A 73 20.96 -12.13 -8.22
C GLU A 73 22.10 -11.72 -9.16
N GLN A 74 21.80 -10.92 -10.19
CA GLN A 74 22.81 -10.42 -11.13
C GLN A 74 23.85 -9.52 -10.48
N ASN A 75 23.46 -8.79 -9.45
CA ASN A 75 24.35 -7.92 -8.68
C ASN A 75 25.15 -8.67 -7.62
N GLY A 76 24.91 -9.98 -7.44
CA GLY A 76 25.55 -10.81 -6.42
C GLY A 76 24.88 -10.73 -5.05
N ASP A 77 23.74 -10.05 -4.94
CA ASP A 77 22.98 -9.82 -3.70
C ASP A 77 22.04 -11.01 -3.38
N GLY A 78 21.99 -12.06 -4.20
CA GLY A 78 21.08 -13.20 -3.99
C GLY A 78 21.30 -13.96 -2.67
N GLY A 79 22.48 -13.85 -2.07
CA GLY A 79 22.78 -14.39 -0.73
C GLY A 79 22.74 -13.36 0.39
N ASP A 80 22.55 -12.08 0.06
CA ASP A 80 22.55 -10.98 1.02
C ASP A 80 21.30 -11.06 1.92
N PRO A 81 21.46 -10.99 3.26
CA PRO A 81 20.32 -11.03 4.17
C PRO A 81 19.28 -9.95 3.93
N VAL A 82 19.66 -8.73 3.52
CA VAL A 82 18.72 -7.63 3.28
C VAL A 82 17.92 -7.88 2.00
N ALA A 83 18.56 -8.39 0.94
CA ALA A 83 17.86 -8.79 -0.27
C ALA A 83 16.87 -9.94 -0.01
N LEU A 84 17.28 -10.97 0.74
CA LEU A 84 16.40 -12.08 1.12
C LEU A 84 15.22 -11.62 1.99
N GLN A 85 15.48 -10.72 2.94
CA GLN A 85 14.42 -10.12 3.76
C GLN A 85 13.45 -9.29 2.90
N THR A 86 13.95 -8.51 1.95
CA THR A 86 13.13 -7.74 1.02
C THR A 86 12.27 -8.65 0.15
N LEU A 87 12.84 -9.72 -0.41
CA LEU A 87 12.09 -10.73 -1.16
C LEU A 87 10.96 -11.31 -0.31
N ALA A 88 11.30 -11.78 0.89
CA ALA A 88 10.35 -12.36 1.83
C ALA A 88 9.18 -11.43 2.20
N LEU A 89 9.48 -10.18 2.54
CA LEU A 89 8.48 -9.16 2.86
C LEU A 89 7.62 -8.82 1.65
N ALA A 90 8.21 -8.72 0.45
CA ALA A 90 7.47 -8.47 -0.78
C ALA A 90 6.49 -9.61 -1.11
N GLU A 91 6.85 -10.88 -0.86
CA GLU A 91 5.95 -12.03 -1.03
C GLU A 91 4.76 -12.00 -0.05
N CYS A 92 4.91 -11.35 1.10
CA CYS A 92 3.83 -11.16 2.07
C CYS A 92 2.86 -10.01 1.70
N PHE A 93 3.22 -9.15 0.73
CA PHE A 93 2.40 -7.99 0.33
C PHE A 93 0.93 -8.35 -0.04
N PRO A 94 0.62 -9.40 -0.82
CA PRO A 94 -0.78 -9.72 -1.13
C PRO A 94 -1.62 -10.11 0.10
N LEU A 95 -0.97 -10.69 1.12
CA LEU A 95 -1.64 -11.12 2.37
C LEU A 95 -2.13 -9.91 3.17
N ILE A 96 -1.31 -8.85 3.22
CA ILE A 96 -1.63 -7.62 3.93
C ILE A 96 -2.54 -6.70 3.10
N ASN A 97 -2.41 -6.71 1.77
CA ASN A 97 -3.09 -5.73 0.93
C ASN A 97 -4.57 -6.07 0.68
N THR A 98 -4.96 -7.31 0.96
CA THR A 98 -6.37 -7.72 1.00
C THR A 98 -7.04 -7.47 2.35
N ALA A 99 -6.24 -7.15 3.37
CA ALA A 99 -6.68 -7.04 4.75
C ALA A 99 -7.10 -5.62 5.11
N ARG A 100 -8.34 -5.24 4.79
CA ARG A 100 -8.83 -3.87 5.08
C ARG A 100 -8.70 -3.43 6.54
N SER A 101 -8.72 -4.37 7.49
CA SER A 101 -8.54 -4.10 8.92
C SER A 101 -7.09 -3.87 9.35
N MET A 102 -6.09 -4.15 8.49
CA MET A 102 -4.66 -3.91 8.74
C MET A 102 -4.08 -2.81 7.84
N GLN A 103 -4.97 -2.04 7.21
CA GLN A 103 -4.64 -0.97 6.27
C GLN A 103 -4.80 0.42 6.90
N GLU A 104 -4.66 0.51 8.21
CA GLU A 104 -4.75 1.80 8.91
C GLU A 104 -3.56 2.69 8.63
N VAL A 105 -2.40 2.08 8.36
CA VAL A 105 -1.17 2.79 8.01
C VAL A 105 -1.39 3.69 6.80
N TYR A 106 -1.97 3.16 5.71
CA TYR A 106 -2.56 3.95 4.62
C TYR A 106 -3.17 3.02 3.56
N ARG A 107 -4.22 3.48 2.86
CA ARG A 107 -4.79 2.77 1.70
C ARG A 107 -4.15 3.26 0.41
N ASP A 108 -3.61 2.36 -0.40
CA ASP A 108 -2.95 2.73 -1.65
C ASP A 108 -3.82 3.69 -2.50
N ALA A 109 -3.23 4.70 -3.12
CA ALA A 109 -3.96 5.60 -4.02
C ALA A 109 -4.56 4.82 -5.20
N HIS A 110 -5.71 5.29 -5.69
CA HIS A 110 -6.19 4.90 -7.02
C HIS A 110 -6.33 6.15 -7.85
N LEU A 111 -5.50 6.25 -8.88
CA LEU A 111 -5.83 7.07 -10.02
C LEU A 111 -6.98 6.36 -10.75
N ARG A 112 -8.20 6.91 -10.64
CA ARG A 112 -9.31 6.38 -11.43
C ARG A 112 -9.02 6.72 -12.89
N ALA A 113 -9.18 5.72 -13.75
CA ALA A 113 -9.21 5.91 -15.20
C ALA A 113 -10.16 7.06 -15.59
N ASP A 114 -11.33 7.13 -14.94
CA ASP A 114 -12.42 8.07 -15.29
C ASP A 114 -12.39 9.43 -14.60
N THR A 115 -11.40 9.75 -13.76
CA THR A 115 -11.35 11.11 -13.18
C THR A 115 -10.70 12.05 -14.17
N SER A 116 -11.51 12.66 -15.03
CA SER A 116 -11.17 13.90 -15.71
C SER A 116 -10.84 14.94 -14.64
N ILE A 117 -9.54 15.16 -14.43
CA ILE A 117 -9.03 16.27 -13.64
C ILE A 117 -9.35 17.49 -14.51
N HIS A 118 -10.34 18.29 -14.11
CA HIS A 118 -10.86 19.52 -14.73
C HIS A 118 -12.18 19.37 -15.51
N SER A 119 -13.26 19.87 -14.87
CA SER A 119 -14.04 21.01 -15.37
C SER A 119 -14.91 21.49 -14.21
N GLY A 120 -14.57 22.64 -13.63
CA GLY A 120 -15.40 23.33 -12.63
C GLY A 120 -16.66 23.91 -13.28
N SER A 121 -17.58 23.04 -13.67
CA SER A 121 -18.92 23.43 -14.12
C SER A 121 -19.95 22.54 -13.46
N ASP A 122 -20.61 23.11 -12.44
CA ASP A 122 -22.01 22.91 -12.10
C ASP A 122 -22.61 21.54 -12.45
N VAL A 123 -22.37 20.55 -11.59
CA VAL A 123 -23.25 19.36 -11.52
C VAL A 123 -23.86 19.31 -10.12
N GLU A 124 -24.77 20.27 -9.88
CA GLU A 124 -25.82 20.11 -8.88
C GLU A 124 -26.72 18.94 -9.31
N GLY A 125 -26.67 17.79 -8.63
CA GLY A 125 -27.66 16.74 -8.91
C GLY A 125 -27.37 15.30 -8.52
N ARG A 126 -26.28 14.98 -7.82
CA ARG A 126 -26.09 13.62 -7.27
C ARG A 126 -25.67 13.63 -5.81
N THR A 127 -26.68 13.63 -4.93
CA THR A 127 -26.58 13.39 -3.47
C THR A 127 -26.31 11.93 -3.10
N GLY A 128 -25.46 11.25 -3.88
CA GLY A 128 -25.01 9.88 -3.59
C GLY A 128 -23.73 9.91 -2.77
N ARG A 129 -23.80 9.44 -1.50
CA ARG A 129 -22.69 9.14 -0.58
C ARG A 129 -21.31 9.10 -1.27
N GLY A 130 -20.51 10.15 -1.09
CA GLY A 130 -19.14 10.19 -1.61
C GLY A 130 -18.68 11.51 -2.20
N GLN A 131 -19.38 12.64 -1.94
CA GLN A 131 -18.71 13.94 -2.05
C GLN A 131 -17.59 13.94 -1.02
N VAL A 132 -16.37 13.85 -1.53
CA VAL A 132 -15.19 14.01 -0.70
C VAL A 132 -15.16 15.47 -0.34
N GLU A 133 -15.15 15.76 0.96
CA GLU A 133 -14.99 17.12 1.46
C GLU A 133 -13.80 17.78 0.76
N PRO A 134 -13.89 19.09 0.44
CA PRO A 134 -12.75 19.82 -0.08
C PRO A 134 -11.55 19.59 0.83
N ASN A 135 -10.36 19.39 0.24
CA ASN A 135 -9.12 19.26 1.02
C ASN A 135 -9.06 20.46 1.96
N VAL A 136 -9.22 20.21 3.26
CA VAL A 136 -9.13 21.27 4.26
C VAL A 136 -7.66 21.58 4.37
N ALA A 137 -7.30 22.84 4.10
CA ALA A 137 -5.94 23.31 4.28
C ALA A 137 -5.48 23.06 5.72
N LEU A 138 -4.19 22.73 5.88
CA LEU A 138 -3.58 22.68 7.21
C LEU A 138 -3.65 24.04 7.89
N ALA A 139 -3.56 24.03 9.21
CA ALA A 139 -3.34 25.26 9.95
C ALA A 139 -2.00 25.89 9.52
N GLU A 140 -1.96 27.22 9.42
CA GLU A 140 -0.81 27.95 8.86
C GLU A 140 0.50 27.66 9.61
N ASP A 141 0.41 27.40 10.92
CA ASP A 141 1.54 27.04 11.77
C ASP A 141 2.11 25.65 11.44
N GLU A 142 1.26 24.65 11.18
CA GLU A 142 1.69 23.31 10.81
C GLU A 142 2.27 23.28 9.38
N ASP A 143 1.66 23.98 8.43
CA ASP A 143 2.23 24.14 7.08
C ASP A 143 3.62 24.79 7.15
N ALA A 144 3.75 25.91 7.88
CA ALA A 144 5.02 26.60 8.05
C ALA A 144 6.07 25.70 8.73
N ARG A 145 5.67 24.90 9.73
CA ARG A 145 6.55 23.94 10.42
C ARG A 145 7.07 22.88 9.44
N LEU A 146 6.20 22.22 8.69
CA LEU A 146 6.59 21.16 7.74
C LEU A 146 7.52 21.68 6.64
N ARG A 147 7.23 22.88 6.11
CA ARG A 147 8.13 23.54 5.15
C ARG A 147 9.47 23.91 5.76
N SER A 148 9.51 24.29 7.03
CA SER A 148 10.77 24.55 7.73
C SER A 148 11.64 23.31 7.84
N VAL A 149 11.05 22.12 8.03
CA VAL A 149 11.79 20.84 8.04
C VAL A 149 12.50 20.62 6.70
N ALA A 150 11.79 20.84 5.59
CA ALA A 150 12.40 20.69 4.25
C ALA A 150 13.52 21.70 3.98
N ARG A 151 13.41 22.93 4.51
CA ARG A 151 14.46 23.95 4.42
C ARG A 151 15.74 23.58 5.16
N LEU A 152 15.70 22.64 6.12
CA LEU A 152 16.90 22.11 6.78
C LEU A 152 17.73 21.20 5.88
N ARG A 153 17.20 20.83 4.70
CA ARG A 153 17.89 20.01 3.69
C ARG A 153 18.43 18.68 4.24
N ASN A 154 17.66 18.04 5.12
CA ASN A 154 18.03 16.82 5.80
C ASN A 154 17.04 15.69 5.47
N THR A 155 17.49 14.73 4.68
CA THR A 155 16.65 13.60 4.22
C THR A 155 16.18 12.73 5.38
N THR A 156 17.01 12.55 6.42
CA THR A 156 16.63 11.81 7.62
C THR A 156 15.47 12.47 8.36
N LEU A 157 15.45 13.81 8.47
CA LEU A 157 14.33 14.52 9.10
C LEU A 157 13.05 14.43 8.27
N ILE A 158 13.13 14.52 6.94
CA ILE A 158 11.98 14.29 6.06
C ILE A 158 11.42 12.88 6.29
N GLN A 159 12.28 11.86 6.28
CA GLN A 159 11.86 10.48 6.48
C GLN A 159 11.20 10.29 7.86
N GLN A 160 11.78 10.84 8.92
CA GLN A 160 11.20 10.78 10.26
C GLN A 160 9.82 11.44 10.36
N GLU A 161 9.61 12.57 9.68
CA GLU A 161 8.29 13.21 9.64
C GLU A 161 7.28 12.39 8.84
N LEU A 162 7.68 11.81 7.69
CA LEU A 162 6.81 10.91 6.93
C LEU A 162 6.45 9.67 7.75
N GLU A 163 7.42 9.04 8.40
CA GLU A 163 7.19 7.91 9.31
C GLU A 163 6.23 8.30 10.43
N ARG A 164 6.41 9.47 11.05
CA ARG A 164 5.50 9.97 12.10
C ARG A 164 4.07 10.14 11.59
N LEU A 165 3.92 10.75 10.41
CA LEU A 165 2.61 11.00 9.79
C LEU A 165 1.90 9.72 9.34
N PHE A 166 2.63 8.66 8.99
CA PHE A 166 2.04 7.42 8.47
C PHE A 166 1.94 6.29 9.50
N TRP A 167 2.87 6.18 10.44
CA TRP A 167 2.86 5.13 11.47
C TRP A 167 2.02 5.50 12.69
N GLY A 168 1.69 6.79 12.86
CA GLY A 168 1.01 7.26 14.06
C GLY A 168 1.88 7.11 15.31
N THR A 169 1.25 6.85 16.46
CA THR A 169 1.93 6.77 17.75
C THR A 169 2.81 5.51 17.82
N ARG A 170 4.13 5.68 17.89
CA ARG A 170 5.06 4.58 18.19
C ARG A 170 4.79 4.02 19.58
N LEU A 171 4.81 2.69 19.71
CA LEU A 171 4.80 2.04 21.02
C LEU A 171 6.10 2.35 21.76
N THR A 172 6.04 2.32 23.09
CA THR A 172 7.19 2.61 23.94
C THR A 172 7.38 1.53 25.00
N GLY A 173 8.62 1.27 25.38
CA GLY A 173 8.94 0.34 26.47
C GLY A 173 8.82 -1.13 26.04
N THR A 174 8.25 -1.95 26.93
CA THR A 174 8.20 -3.42 26.77
C THR A 174 7.31 -3.87 25.62
N GLU A 175 6.23 -3.14 25.32
CA GLU A 175 5.35 -3.47 24.20
C GLU A 175 6.09 -3.45 22.87
N GLN A 176 6.97 -2.45 22.65
CA GLN A 176 7.78 -2.39 21.43
C GLN A 176 8.76 -3.57 21.35
N GLN A 177 9.37 -3.97 22.47
CA GLN A 177 10.31 -5.10 22.51
C GLN A 177 9.64 -6.42 22.15
N ASP A 178 8.46 -6.70 22.72
CA ASP A 178 7.70 -7.92 22.41
C ASP A 178 7.29 -7.99 20.93
N LEU A 179 7.00 -6.82 20.32
CA LEU A 179 6.70 -6.73 18.89
C LEU A 179 7.94 -6.91 18.02
N ASP A 180 9.06 -6.31 18.40
CA ASP A 180 10.32 -6.45 17.69
C ASP A 180 10.78 -7.92 17.71
N GLU A 181 10.63 -8.62 18.84
CA GLU A 181 10.92 -10.05 18.96
C GLU A 181 10.02 -10.90 18.04
N GLN A 182 8.70 -10.64 18.03
CA GLN A 182 7.77 -11.33 17.13
C GLN A 182 8.07 -11.05 15.65
N ALA A 183 8.37 -9.79 15.31
CA ALA A 183 8.77 -9.41 13.96
C ALA A 183 10.03 -10.16 13.55
N CYS A 184 11.05 -10.19 14.42
CA CYS A 184 12.28 -10.93 14.19
C CYS A 184 12.03 -12.41 13.96
N GLN A 185 11.14 -13.05 14.74
CA GLN A 185 10.79 -14.45 14.55
C GLN A 185 10.16 -14.72 13.17
N TRP A 186 9.19 -13.87 12.75
CA TRP A 186 8.53 -14.02 11.45
C TRP A 186 9.52 -13.78 10.30
N LEU A 187 10.34 -12.74 10.40
CA LEU A 187 11.34 -12.37 9.41
C LEU A 187 12.44 -13.43 9.28
N ASN A 188 12.97 -13.92 10.40
CA ASN A 188 13.99 -14.97 10.40
C ASN A 188 13.45 -16.26 9.79
N GLY A 189 12.21 -16.65 10.14
CA GLY A 189 11.57 -17.81 9.52
C GLY A 189 11.37 -17.68 8.01
N LEU A 190 11.02 -16.49 7.52
CA LEU A 190 10.93 -16.20 6.09
C LEU A 190 12.31 -16.31 5.40
N VAL A 191 13.34 -15.71 5.99
CA VAL A 191 14.71 -15.73 5.45
C VAL A 191 15.26 -17.14 5.44
N ASP A 192 15.04 -17.92 6.50
CA ASP A 192 15.49 -19.31 6.61
C ASP A 192 14.78 -20.21 5.60
N ALA A 193 13.47 -20.02 5.39
CA ALA A 193 12.72 -20.71 4.35
C ALA A 193 13.27 -20.40 2.95
N SER A 194 13.55 -19.12 2.68
CA SER A 194 14.16 -18.68 1.41
C SER A 194 15.55 -19.26 1.19
N LYS A 195 16.38 -19.39 2.24
CA LYS A 195 17.74 -19.95 2.15
C LYS A 195 17.76 -21.46 1.96
N SER A 196 16.88 -22.18 2.66
CA SER A 196 16.94 -23.65 2.76
C SER A 196 16.24 -24.35 1.59
N GLY A 197 15.06 -23.86 1.19
CA GLY A 197 14.26 -24.47 0.13
C GLY A 197 13.92 -23.50 -1.00
N GLY A 198 14.54 -22.32 -1.03
CA GLY A 198 14.28 -21.32 -2.05
C GLY A 198 12.85 -20.78 -1.96
N ARG A 199 12.31 -20.45 -3.13
CA ARG A 199 11.03 -19.76 -3.22
C ARG A 199 9.81 -20.62 -2.89
N ASP A 200 9.85 -21.92 -3.16
CA ASP A 200 8.74 -22.82 -2.84
C ASP A 200 8.52 -22.89 -1.33
N ASP A 201 9.61 -22.97 -0.57
CA ASP A 201 9.57 -22.98 0.89
C ASP A 201 9.16 -21.62 1.46
N LEU A 202 9.61 -20.53 0.83
CA LEU A 202 9.13 -19.19 1.15
C LEU A 202 7.61 -19.09 1.00
N ILE A 203 7.04 -19.58 -0.11
CA ILE A 203 5.58 -19.58 -0.36
C ILE A 203 4.83 -20.44 0.68
N ARG A 204 5.40 -21.59 1.08
CA ARG A 204 4.81 -22.39 2.16
C ARG A 204 4.81 -21.63 3.48
N TYR A 205 5.90 -20.93 3.80
CA TYR A 205 5.98 -20.15 5.03
C TYR A 205 5.07 -18.92 5.02
N THR A 206 4.91 -18.22 3.88
CA THR A 206 3.94 -17.12 3.78
C THR A 206 2.51 -17.59 4.01
N THR A 207 2.18 -18.84 3.65
CA THR A 207 0.89 -19.47 4.00
C THR A 207 0.72 -19.64 5.51
N THR A 208 1.79 -20.00 6.23
CA THR A 208 1.78 -20.05 7.70
C THR A 208 1.55 -18.65 8.29
N ILE A 209 2.22 -17.63 7.75
CA ILE A 209 2.00 -16.23 8.17
C ILE A 209 0.55 -15.80 7.93
N ASP A 210 -0.04 -16.11 6.77
CA ASP A 210 -1.46 -15.81 6.49
C ASP A 210 -2.38 -16.45 7.54
N GLN A 211 -2.13 -17.71 7.90
CA GLN A 211 -2.89 -18.39 8.96
C GLN A 211 -2.71 -17.71 10.32
N LEU A 212 -1.49 -17.29 10.68
CA LEU A 212 -1.22 -16.57 11.92
C LEU A 212 -1.94 -15.22 11.93
N ILE A 213 -1.83 -14.44 10.86
CA ILE A 213 -2.52 -13.16 10.69
C ILE A 213 -4.03 -13.35 10.83
N ARG A 214 -4.62 -14.38 10.22
CA ARG A 214 -6.06 -14.69 10.36
C ARG A 214 -6.45 -15.02 11.79
N LYS A 215 -5.66 -15.85 12.49
CA LYS A 215 -5.88 -16.17 13.91
C LYS A 215 -5.83 -14.92 14.77
N LEU A 216 -4.82 -14.08 14.54
CA LEU A 216 -4.61 -12.83 15.27
C LEU A 216 -5.78 -11.85 15.09
N ARG A 217 -6.33 -11.73 13.86
CA ARG A 217 -7.50 -10.87 13.60
C ARG A 217 -8.75 -11.27 14.37
N ARG A 218 -8.96 -12.56 14.61
CA ARG A 218 -10.18 -13.03 15.29
C ARG A 218 -10.21 -12.72 16.78
N ARG A 219 -9.03 -12.53 17.38
CA ARG A 219 -8.89 -12.29 18.82
C ARG A 219 -9.32 -10.88 19.27
N GLY A 220 -9.76 -10.03 18.35
CA GLY A 220 -10.29 -8.69 18.67
C GLY A 220 -9.22 -7.61 18.79
N ASP A 221 -9.64 -6.43 19.25
CA ASP A 221 -8.83 -5.20 19.31
C ASP A 221 -7.80 -5.25 20.45
N ILE A 222 -6.75 -6.04 20.27
CA ILE A 222 -5.55 -5.98 21.10
C ILE A 222 -4.67 -4.89 20.50
N GLY A 223 -4.59 -3.73 21.15
CA GLY A 223 -3.90 -2.55 20.63
C GLY A 223 -2.46 -2.83 20.17
N SER A 224 -1.69 -3.61 20.95
CA SER A 224 -0.31 -3.99 20.59
C SER A 224 -0.24 -4.85 19.32
N LEU A 225 -1.16 -5.79 19.15
CA LEU A 225 -1.26 -6.63 17.96
C LEU A 225 -1.61 -5.83 16.70
N ARG A 226 -2.53 -4.88 16.83
CA ARG A 226 -2.90 -3.98 15.75
C ARG A 226 -1.71 -3.15 15.30
N THR A 227 -0.94 -2.59 16.25
CA THR A 227 0.29 -1.88 15.95
C THR A 227 1.33 -2.77 15.25
N PHE A 228 1.50 -4.01 15.70
CA PHE A 228 2.38 -4.97 15.04
C PHE A 228 1.98 -5.25 13.60
N LEU A 229 0.70 -5.58 13.37
CA LEU A 229 0.20 -5.88 12.04
C LEU A 229 0.31 -4.67 11.12
N ASN A 230 0.14 -3.45 11.65
CA ASN A 230 0.38 -2.21 10.94
C ASN A 230 1.87 -2.04 10.58
N ALA A 231 2.80 -2.24 11.51
CA ALA A 231 4.23 -2.17 11.24
C ALA A 231 4.68 -3.23 10.23
N PHE A 232 4.26 -4.48 10.40
CA PHE A 232 4.52 -5.56 9.45
C PHE A 232 3.92 -5.25 8.07
N SER A 233 2.71 -4.68 8.05
CA SER A 233 2.06 -4.25 6.82
C SER A 233 2.88 -3.19 6.09
N TYR A 234 3.37 -2.19 6.82
CA TYR A 234 4.26 -1.16 6.28
C TYR A 234 5.52 -1.75 5.65
N GLU A 235 6.22 -2.63 6.36
CA GLU A 235 7.47 -3.22 5.88
C GLU A 235 7.27 -4.08 4.62
N CYS A 236 6.18 -4.86 4.56
CA CYS A 236 5.83 -5.61 3.35
C CYS A 236 5.50 -4.68 2.17
N LYS A 237 4.83 -3.54 2.41
CA LYS A 237 4.58 -2.53 1.38
C LYS A 237 5.88 -1.89 0.89
N ALA A 238 6.73 -1.45 1.81
CA ALA A 238 8.03 -0.85 1.50
C ALA A 238 8.89 -1.81 0.66
N ALA A 239 8.94 -3.10 1.04
CA ALA A 239 9.65 -4.12 0.30
C ALA A 239 9.09 -4.31 -1.12
N PHE A 240 7.76 -4.47 -1.28
CA PHE A 240 7.16 -4.57 -2.61
C PHE A 240 7.35 -3.29 -3.44
N TYR A 241 7.31 -2.12 -2.81
CA TYR A 241 7.53 -0.82 -3.44
C TYR A 241 8.95 -0.68 -3.98
N THR A 242 9.95 -1.27 -3.33
CA THR A 242 11.31 -1.41 -3.88
C THR A 242 11.31 -2.24 -5.17
N CYS A 243 10.58 -3.37 -5.20
CA CYS A 243 10.45 -4.19 -6.41
C CYS A 243 9.73 -3.44 -7.54
N TYR A 244 8.66 -2.72 -7.19
CA TYR A 244 7.89 -1.88 -8.10
C TYR A 244 8.74 -0.75 -8.70
N ALA A 245 9.47 0.00 -7.87
CA ALA A 245 10.33 1.10 -8.32
C ALA A 245 11.45 0.62 -9.24
N SER A 246 12.01 -0.56 -8.96
CA SER A 246 13.02 -1.20 -9.81
C SER A 246 12.46 -1.56 -11.19
N SER A 247 11.24 -2.08 -11.24
CA SER A 247 10.53 -2.35 -12.49
C SER A 247 10.27 -1.07 -13.28
N TRP A 248 9.81 0.00 -12.61
CA TRP A 248 9.57 1.30 -13.25
C TRP A 248 10.83 1.95 -13.77
N SER A 249 11.99 1.77 -13.13
CA SER A 249 13.26 2.24 -13.67
C SER A 249 13.52 1.68 -15.08
N ALA A 250 13.23 0.40 -15.31
CA ALA A 250 13.44 -0.23 -16.60
C ALA A 250 12.32 0.07 -17.61
N ILE A 251 11.08 0.17 -17.14
CA ILE A 251 9.93 0.60 -17.96
C ILE A 251 10.16 2.01 -18.49
N VAL A 252 10.57 2.96 -17.63
CA VAL A 252 10.83 4.34 -18.03
C VAL A 252 11.97 4.41 -19.04
N HIS A 253 13.03 3.64 -18.86
CA HIS A 253 14.11 3.53 -19.86
C HIS A 253 13.60 3.02 -21.22
N THR A 254 12.65 2.08 -21.22
CA THR A 254 12.01 1.58 -22.44
C THR A 254 11.17 2.67 -23.11
N LEU A 255 10.37 3.39 -22.32
CA LEU A 255 9.53 4.51 -22.78
C LEU A 255 10.36 5.67 -23.35
N GLU A 256 11.52 5.99 -22.74
CA GLU A 256 12.44 7.01 -23.26
C GLU A 256 12.94 6.73 -24.67
N ARG A 257 13.06 5.45 -25.03
CA ARG A 257 13.50 5.02 -26.35
C ARG A 257 12.36 5.02 -27.36
N THR A 258 11.14 4.70 -26.93
CA THR A 258 9.98 4.53 -27.82
C THR A 258 9.10 5.77 -27.93
N GLU A 259 9.14 6.67 -26.95
CA GLU A 259 8.37 7.91 -26.85
C GLU A 259 9.27 9.11 -26.49
N PRO A 260 10.39 9.36 -27.21
CA PRO A 260 11.38 10.38 -26.83
C PRO A 260 10.82 11.81 -26.74
N GLU A 261 9.66 12.09 -27.35
CA GLU A 261 8.95 13.36 -27.25
C GLU A 261 8.37 13.62 -25.85
N ASN A 262 8.14 12.58 -25.04
CA ASN A 262 7.48 12.66 -23.74
C ASN A 262 8.45 12.93 -22.57
N GLN A 263 9.42 13.83 -22.74
CA GLN A 263 10.48 14.05 -21.75
C GLN A 263 9.96 14.43 -20.36
N LEU A 264 8.99 15.36 -20.29
CA LEU A 264 8.39 15.76 -19.02
C LEU A 264 7.64 14.59 -18.35
N GLY A 265 6.98 13.74 -19.13
CA GLY A 265 6.34 12.54 -18.60
C GLY A 265 7.33 11.54 -18.05
N HIS A 266 8.48 11.36 -18.70
CA HIS A 266 9.57 10.51 -18.18
C HIS A 266 10.11 11.05 -16.85
N ARG A 267 10.38 12.36 -16.76
CA ARG A 267 10.84 13.01 -15.52
C ARG A 267 9.81 12.89 -14.40
N LEU A 268 8.53 13.10 -14.70
CA LEU A 268 7.45 12.86 -13.74
C LEU A 268 7.45 11.40 -13.29
N MET A 269 7.51 10.44 -14.21
CA MET A 269 7.47 9.01 -13.83
C MET A 269 8.68 8.59 -13.00
N ARG A 270 9.88 9.14 -13.27
CA ARG A 270 11.05 8.94 -12.39
C ARG A 270 10.75 9.48 -10.99
N LEU A 271 10.27 10.72 -10.87
CA LEU A 271 9.89 11.27 -9.58
C LEU A 271 8.80 10.43 -8.87
N TRP A 272 7.80 9.96 -9.61
CA TRP A 272 6.56 9.42 -9.05
C TRP A 272 6.61 7.93 -8.73
N HIS A 273 7.35 7.16 -9.52
CA HIS A 273 7.46 5.70 -9.42
C HIS A 273 8.82 5.21 -8.91
N HIS A 274 9.89 5.98 -9.10
CA HIS A 274 11.27 5.51 -8.91
C HIS A 274 11.86 5.79 -7.53
N GLN A 275 11.07 6.34 -6.60
CA GLN A 275 11.46 6.48 -5.20
C GLN A 275 11.73 5.09 -4.60
N ASN A 276 12.66 4.98 -3.64
CA ASN A 276 13.05 3.73 -2.94
C ASN A 276 14.16 2.88 -3.56
N ARG A 277 15.04 3.47 -4.38
CA ARG A 277 16.28 2.78 -4.69
C ARG A 277 17.27 2.94 -3.53
N PRO A 278 17.83 1.84 -2.99
CA PRO A 278 19.09 1.93 -2.29
C PRO A 278 20.14 2.29 -3.35
N GLU A 279 20.49 3.58 -3.45
CA GLU A 279 21.68 3.94 -4.21
C GLU A 279 22.87 3.30 -3.50
N TYR A 280 23.64 2.50 -4.23
CA TYR A 280 24.82 1.82 -3.72
C TYR A 280 25.79 2.84 -3.08
N GLY A 281 25.75 2.97 -1.75
CA GLY A 281 26.70 3.77 -0.96
C GLY A 281 26.28 5.20 -0.60
N HIS A 282 25.10 5.67 -1.00
CA HIS A 282 24.54 6.94 -0.54
C HIS A 282 23.24 6.64 0.21
N GLY A 283 23.06 7.25 1.39
CA GLY A 283 22.01 6.88 2.34
C GLY A 283 20.60 6.79 1.73
N ARG A 284 19.67 6.16 2.47
CA ARG A 284 18.26 6.04 2.06
C ARG A 284 17.71 7.38 1.56
N ASP A 285 17.06 7.35 0.40
CA ASP A 285 16.27 8.49 -0.10
C ASP A 285 15.28 8.95 0.99
N ALA A 286 14.97 10.25 1.02
CA ALA A 286 14.02 10.86 1.95
C ALA A 286 12.64 10.18 1.92
N PHE A 287 12.32 9.53 0.80
CA PHE A 287 11.07 8.83 0.57
C PHE A 287 11.17 7.32 0.70
N CYS A 288 12.25 6.77 1.26
CA CYS A 288 12.44 5.33 1.43
C CYS A 288 11.20 4.62 2.05
N GLY A 289 10.71 3.58 1.37
CA GLY A 289 9.44 2.89 1.67
C GLY A 289 8.17 3.55 1.11
N GLN A 290 8.27 4.69 0.42
CA GLN A 290 7.13 5.46 -0.09
C GLN A 290 7.21 5.56 -1.62
N VAL A 291 6.32 4.90 -2.35
CA VAL A 291 6.15 5.15 -3.80
C VAL A 291 4.96 6.07 -3.96
N LEU A 292 5.17 7.34 -4.33
CA LEU A 292 4.07 8.32 -4.45
C LEU A 292 2.95 7.78 -5.32
N ALA A 293 3.27 7.13 -6.45
CA ALA A 293 2.29 6.58 -7.40
C ALA A 293 1.29 5.59 -6.78
N LEU A 294 1.71 4.85 -5.74
CA LEU A 294 0.88 3.91 -5.03
C LEU A 294 0.41 4.46 -3.68
N HIS A 295 0.96 5.57 -3.22
CA HIS A 295 0.63 6.17 -1.94
C HIS A 295 -0.61 7.10 -2.03
N PRO A 296 -1.57 7.07 -1.08
CA PRO A 296 -2.76 7.93 -1.09
C PRO A 296 -2.48 9.43 -1.22
N LEU A 297 -1.30 9.88 -0.77
CA LEU A 297 -0.82 11.27 -0.95
C LEU A 297 -0.87 11.73 -2.41
N SER A 298 -0.75 10.81 -3.39
CA SER A 298 -0.84 11.12 -4.83
C SER A 298 -2.05 11.97 -5.16
N ARG A 299 -3.17 11.72 -4.49
CA ARG A 299 -4.39 12.50 -4.70
C ARG A 299 -4.19 13.95 -4.30
N PHE A 300 -3.63 14.22 -3.12
CA PHE A 300 -3.43 15.57 -2.58
C PHE A 300 -2.47 16.35 -3.47
N MET A 301 -1.35 15.71 -3.82
CA MET A 301 -0.33 16.32 -4.67
C MET A 301 -0.82 16.65 -6.09
N LEU A 302 -1.69 15.82 -6.68
CA LEU A 302 -2.17 16.01 -8.04
C LEU A 302 -3.47 16.81 -8.15
N THR A 303 -4.06 17.23 -7.02
CA THR A 303 -5.30 18.03 -7.01
C THR A 303 -5.11 19.45 -6.47
N SER A 304 -4.09 19.70 -5.66
CA SER A 304 -3.71 21.04 -5.23
C SER A 304 -2.87 21.74 -6.30
N SER A 305 -3.27 22.95 -6.69
CA SER A 305 -2.51 23.79 -7.63
C SER A 305 -1.12 24.16 -7.09
N GLU A 306 -1.01 24.33 -5.77
CA GLU A 306 0.24 24.63 -5.09
C GLU A 306 1.21 23.44 -5.15
N HIS A 307 0.74 22.24 -4.80
CA HIS A 307 1.56 21.03 -4.85
C HIS A 307 1.98 20.70 -6.29
N LEU A 308 1.07 20.90 -7.26
CA LEU A 308 1.37 20.78 -8.68
C LEU A 308 2.40 21.81 -9.16
N GLU A 309 2.42 23.01 -8.61
CA GLU A 309 3.46 24.00 -8.91
C GLU A 309 4.84 23.53 -8.46
N ALA A 310 4.96 22.95 -7.26
CA ALA A 310 6.22 22.40 -6.78
C ALA A 310 6.71 21.23 -7.65
N ILE A 311 5.82 20.33 -8.05
CA ILE A 311 6.14 19.23 -8.99
C ILE A 311 6.65 19.82 -10.31
N ARG A 312 5.90 20.76 -10.91
CA ARG A 312 6.26 21.39 -12.18
C ARG A 312 7.63 22.04 -12.14
N LYS A 313 7.90 22.88 -11.13
CA LYS A 313 9.19 23.57 -10.99
C LYS A 313 10.36 22.59 -10.94
N TRP A 314 10.17 21.44 -10.30
CA TRP A 314 11.20 20.41 -10.25
C TRP A 314 11.39 19.70 -11.59
N ILE A 315 10.34 19.10 -12.16
CA ILE A 315 10.47 18.28 -13.38
C ILE A 315 10.78 19.11 -14.63
N ASP A 316 10.40 20.38 -14.65
CA ASP A 316 10.68 21.34 -15.73
C ASP A 316 12.01 22.09 -15.51
N HIS A 317 12.77 21.77 -14.45
CA HIS A 317 14.04 22.41 -14.19
C HIS A 317 15.00 22.19 -15.39
N PRO A 318 15.63 23.24 -15.97
CA PRO A 318 16.43 23.11 -17.19
C PRO A 318 17.57 22.10 -17.09
N SER A 319 18.16 21.99 -15.90
CA SER A 319 19.27 21.07 -15.62
C SER A 319 18.83 19.75 -14.98
N TYR A 320 17.52 19.43 -14.94
CA TYR A 320 16.97 18.26 -14.23
C TYR A 320 17.80 17.00 -14.49
N ASP A 321 17.98 16.62 -15.76
CA ASP A 321 18.65 15.36 -16.10
C ASP A 321 20.11 15.35 -15.64
N SER A 322 20.82 16.48 -15.74
CA SER A 322 22.20 16.59 -15.26
C SER A 322 22.31 16.53 -13.73
N ILE A 323 21.35 17.12 -13.01
CA ILE A 323 21.31 17.15 -11.54
C ILE A 323 21.00 15.76 -10.98
N THR A 324 20.02 15.08 -11.58
CA THR A 324 19.66 13.72 -11.18
C THR A 324 20.78 12.74 -11.51
N ALA A 325 21.40 12.83 -12.69
CA ALA A 325 22.50 11.96 -13.08
C ALA A 325 23.76 12.15 -12.21
N SER A 326 24.00 13.35 -11.69
CA SER A 326 25.14 13.64 -10.81
C SER A 326 24.87 13.39 -9.32
N GLY A 327 23.64 13.04 -8.94
CA GLY A 327 23.25 12.89 -7.53
C GLY A 327 23.22 14.21 -6.74
N GLN A 328 23.19 15.36 -7.42
CA GLN A 328 23.29 16.69 -6.79
C GLN A 328 21.92 17.31 -6.44
N VAL A 329 20.85 16.52 -6.44
CA VAL A 329 19.47 16.99 -6.19
C VAL A 329 19.33 17.82 -4.91
N GLY A 330 20.08 17.46 -3.84
CA GLY A 330 20.06 18.17 -2.56
C GLY A 330 20.65 19.58 -2.58
N GLN A 331 21.27 20.01 -3.68
CA GLN A 331 21.82 21.37 -3.83
C GLN A 331 20.77 22.39 -4.31
N HIS A 332 19.65 21.93 -4.86
CA HIS A 332 18.65 22.76 -5.53
C HIS A 332 17.41 23.01 -4.66
N ASP A 333 16.94 24.26 -4.64
CA ASP A 333 15.78 24.67 -3.83
C ASP A 333 14.47 24.04 -4.31
N GLU A 334 14.32 23.83 -5.62
CA GLU A 334 13.16 23.22 -6.24
C GLU A 334 12.91 21.80 -5.71
N TYR A 335 13.98 21.03 -5.49
CA TYR A 335 13.89 19.71 -4.87
C TYR A 335 13.36 19.77 -3.44
N TRP A 336 13.91 20.67 -2.61
CA TRP A 336 13.46 20.82 -1.22
C TRP A 336 12.07 21.43 -1.10
N ASN A 337 11.67 22.31 -2.02
CA ASN A 337 10.30 22.82 -2.11
C ASN A 337 9.31 21.68 -2.45
N LEU A 338 9.71 20.76 -3.33
CA LEU A 338 8.94 19.56 -3.61
C LEU A 338 8.84 18.65 -2.38
N CYS A 339 9.94 18.39 -1.67
CA CYS A 339 9.91 17.63 -0.41
C CYS A 339 8.97 18.26 0.62
N GLY A 340 9.02 19.58 0.79
CA GLY A 340 8.10 20.30 1.67
C GLY A 340 6.63 20.15 1.27
N SER A 341 6.35 20.21 -0.04
CA SER A 341 4.98 20.00 -0.55
C SER A 341 4.49 18.57 -0.30
N ILE A 342 5.36 17.57 -0.43
CA ILE A 342 5.04 16.18 -0.10
C ILE A 342 4.73 16.00 1.39
N LEU A 343 5.50 16.65 2.28
CA LEU A 343 5.22 16.63 3.72
C LEU A 343 3.86 17.28 4.05
N VAL A 344 3.55 18.42 3.45
CA VAL A 344 2.26 19.09 3.63
C VAL A 344 1.12 18.19 3.14
N ALA A 345 1.25 17.63 1.94
CA ALA A 345 0.25 16.69 1.40
C ALA A 345 0.08 15.42 2.26
N ALA A 346 1.16 14.94 2.90
CA ALA A 346 1.10 13.83 3.83
C ALA A 346 0.32 14.18 5.11
N ALA A 347 0.53 15.38 5.66
CA ALA A 347 -0.22 15.87 6.81
C ALA A 347 -1.69 16.18 6.48
N GLU A 348 -1.99 16.72 5.29
CA GLU A 348 -3.37 16.88 4.81
C GLU A 348 -4.10 15.54 4.71
N TYR A 349 -3.39 14.51 4.21
CA TYR A 349 -3.92 13.15 4.17
C TYR A 349 -4.21 12.60 5.56
N ASP A 350 -3.27 12.75 6.49
CA ASP A 350 -3.42 12.26 7.86
C ASP A 350 -4.60 12.95 8.58
N GLN A 351 -4.70 14.28 8.49
CA GLN A 351 -5.85 15.03 9.01
C GLN A 351 -7.18 14.59 8.39
N SER A 352 -7.19 14.32 7.08
CA SER A 352 -8.38 13.78 6.40
C SER A 352 -8.74 12.37 6.89
N ARG A 353 -7.75 11.55 7.23
CA ARG A 353 -7.94 10.20 7.76
C ARG A 353 -8.53 10.25 9.17
N GLU A 354 -7.95 11.05 10.05
CA GLU A 354 -8.44 11.24 11.44
C GLU A 354 -9.90 11.67 11.47
N ARG A 355 -10.30 12.66 10.66
CA ARG A 355 -11.71 13.09 10.57
C ARG A 355 -12.64 11.96 10.13
N ALA A 356 -12.20 11.16 9.16
CA ALA A 356 -12.97 10.03 8.68
C ALA A 356 -13.10 8.93 9.74
N GLU A 357 -12.10 8.75 10.60
CA GLU A 357 -12.13 7.84 11.75
C GLU A 357 -13.06 8.37 12.85
N SER A 358 -12.91 9.63 13.29
CA SER A 358 -13.79 10.23 14.30
C SER A 358 -15.26 10.23 13.88
N SER A 359 -15.55 10.42 12.59
CA SER A 359 -16.91 10.36 12.05
C SER A 359 -17.52 8.95 12.12
N ARG A 360 -16.71 7.89 12.12
CA ARG A 360 -17.19 6.50 12.28
C ARG A 360 -17.50 6.17 13.72
N GLU A 361 -16.70 6.65 14.67
CA GLU A 361 -16.91 6.43 16.10
C GLU A 361 -18.21 7.05 16.60
N VAL A 362 -18.53 8.26 16.14
CA VAL A 362 -19.81 8.95 16.47
C VAL A 362 -21.03 8.16 15.98
N HIS A 363 -20.87 7.27 14.99
CA HIS A 363 -21.96 6.48 14.43
C HIS A 363 -21.94 4.99 14.84
N GLY A 364 -20.94 4.54 15.61
CA GLY A 364 -20.76 3.14 15.98
C GLY A 364 -20.60 2.92 17.48
N ASN A 365 -21.71 2.65 18.19
CA ASN A 365 -21.68 2.09 19.54
C ASN A 365 -21.18 0.63 19.48
N VAL A 366 -19.86 0.41 19.51
CA VAL A 366 -19.27 -0.92 19.73
C VAL A 366 -18.43 -0.84 21.01
N ARG A 367 -18.82 -1.61 22.03
CA ARG A 367 -18.10 -1.70 23.31
C ARG A 367 -16.81 -2.52 23.12
N PRO A 368 -15.65 -2.02 23.55
CA PRO A 368 -14.46 -2.85 23.69
C PRO A 368 -14.58 -3.63 25.01
N ASP A 369 -14.43 -4.95 24.94
CA ASP A 369 -14.25 -5.82 26.11
C ASP A 369 -12.75 -5.90 26.37
N ALA A 370 -12.29 -5.29 27.47
CA ALA A 370 -10.88 -5.14 27.80
C ALA A 370 -10.38 -6.25 28.74
N ASP A 371 -9.08 -6.53 28.63
CA ASP A 371 -8.21 -7.25 29.57
C ASP A 371 -8.34 -8.78 29.66
N ARG A 372 -7.74 -9.47 28.68
CA ARG A 372 -7.10 -10.77 28.89
C ARG A 372 -5.70 -10.78 28.29
N ALA A 373 -4.69 -11.02 29.13
CA ALA A 373 -3.37 -11.45 28.68
C ALA A 373 -3.50 -12.88 28.12
N ILE A 374 -3.16 -13.09 26.85
CA ILE A 374 -3.39 -14.37 26.15
C ILE A 374 -2.06 -14.93 25.62
N SER A 375 -1.87 -16.23 25.88
CA SER A 375 -0.75 -17.05 25.41
C SER A 375 -1.00 -17.56 23.99
N CYS A 376 0.05 -17.76 23.20
CA CYS A 376 -0.02 -18.21 21.81
C CYS A 376 -0.51 -19.66 21.62
N ASN A 377 -0.81 -20.38 22.71
CA ASN A 377 -1.12 -21.83 22.72
C ASN A 377 -2.58 -22.19 23.01
N ASP A 378 -3.49 -21.21 23.13
CA ASP A 378 -4.89 -21.52 23.47
C ASP A 378 -5.65 -22.13 22.28
N GLU A 379 -6.40 -23.21 22.53
CA GLU A 379 -7.27 -23.86 21.54
C GLU A 379 -8.37 -22.88 21.06
N PRO A 380 -8.70 -22.86 19.76
CA PRO A 380 -9.70 -21.95 19.21
C PRO A 380 -11.09 -22.25 19.79
N THR A 381 -11.81 -21.18 20.12
CA THR A 381 -13.22 -21.25 20.54
C THR A 381 -14.10 -21.80 19.42
N ILE A 382 -15.29 -22.29 19.76
CA ILE A 382 -16.27 -22.78 18.76
C ILE A 382 -16.63 -21.66 17.77
N ALA A 383 -16.74 -20.42 18.23
CA ALA A 383 -17.03 -19.25 17.38
C ALA A 383 -15.94 -19.06 16.31
N GLU A 384 -14.67 -19.05 16.72
CA GLU A 384 -13.53 -18.89 15.81
C GLU A 384 -13.44 -20.05 14.81
N ALA A 385 -13.67 -21.27 15.29
CA ALA A 385 -13.66 -22.45 14.43
C ALA A 385 -14.76 -22.39 13.36
N LEU A 386 -15.97 -21.91 13.72
CA LEU A 386 -17.06 -21.70 12.77
C LEU A 386 -16.69 -20.64 11.72
N GLU A 387 -16.16 -19.49 12.13
CA GLU A 387 -15.70 -18.45 11.20
C GLU A 387 -14.63 -18.97 10.21
N ASP A 388 -13.68 -19.78 10.69
CA ASP A 388 -12.69 -20.49 9.87
C ASP A 388 -13.34 -21.35 8.79
N TYR A 389 -14.30 -22.18 9.20
CA TYR A 389 -15.00 -23.08 8.32
C TYR A 389 -15.74 -22.33 7.19
N PHE A 390 -16.46 -21.25 7.53
CA PHE A 390 -17.15 -20.44 6.53
C PHE A 390 -16.16 -19.73 5.57
N ALA A 391 -15.04 -19.23 6.08
CA ALA A 391 -14.00 -18.59 5.27
C ALA A 391 -13.32 -19.59 4.32
N ALA A 392 -12.95 -20.79 4.80
CA ALA A 392 -12.33 -21.85 4.01
C ALA A 392 -13.24 -22.32 2.86
N ARG A 393 -14.56 -22.35 3.12
CA ARG A 393 -15.61 -22.65 2.13
C ARG A 393 -15.91 -21.50 1.17
N ARG A 394 -15.25 -20.35 1.32
CA ARG A 394 -15.52 -19.11 0.58
C ARG A 394 -16.98 -18.65 0.68
N ILE A 395 -17.64 -18.96 1.81
CA ILE A 395 -18.99 -18.49 2.07
C ILE A 395 -18.88 -17.04 2.56
N ARG A 396 -19.47 -16.11 1.80
CA ARG A 396 -19.42 -14.67 2.05
C ARG A 396 -20.83 -14.10 2.10
N CYS A 397 -20.96 -12.89 2.66
CA CYS A 397 -22.18 -12.12 2.50
C CYS A 397 -22.43 -11.77 1.02
N ASN A 398 -23.68 -11.49 0.64
CA ASN A 398 -24.02 -10.99 -0.70
C ASN A 398 -23.28 -9.70 -1.09
N CYS A 399 -22.79 -8.92 -0.12
CA CYS A 399 -21.94 -7.75 -0.37
C CYS A 399 -20.44 -8.10 -0.54
N ALA A 400 -20.11 -9.39 -0.66
CA ALA A 400 -18.76 -9.95 -0.60
C ALA A 400 -18.01 -9.73 0.72
N GLY A 401 -18.68 -9.21 1.75
CA GLY A 401 -18.11 -9.03 3.10
C GLY A 401 -17.88 -10.35 3.83
N GLU A 402 -16.90 -10.34 4.72
CA GLU A 402 -16.60 -11.47 5.62
C GLU A 402 -17.69 -11.60 6.71
N LEU A 403 -17.80 -12.80 7.27
CA LEU A 403 -18.85 -13.20 8.21
C LEU A 403 -18.24 -13.50 9.58
N ASN A 404 -18.75 -12.85 10.63
CA ASN A 404 -18.42 -13.14 12.04
C ASN A 404 -19.51 -14.00 12.67
N HIS A 405 -19.13 -14.85 13.62
CA HIS A 405 -20.07 -15.64 14.42
C HIS A 405 -20.95 -14.72 15.27
N LEU A 406 -22.27 -14.96 15.25
CA LEU A 406 -23.22 -14.28 16.13
C LEU A 406 -23.79 -15.25 17.17
N SER A 407 -24.26 -16.41 16.70
CA SER A 407 -24.82 -17.44 17.56
C SER A 407 -24.83 -18.78 16.84
N HIS A 408 -24.94 -19.87 17.59
CA HIS A 408 -25.21 -21.19 17.02
C HIS A 408 -26.19 -21.96 17.91
N VAL A 409 -27.04 -22.76 17.28
CA VAL A 409 -27.94 -23.70 17.93
C VAL A 409 -27.52 -25.11 17.53
N PRO A 410 -26.95 -25.91 18.44
CA PRO A 410 -26.66 -27.32 18.17
C PRO A 410 -27.96 -28.06 17.87
N SER A 411 -27.97 -28.96 16.87
CA SER A 411 -29.14 -29.85 16.71
C SER A 411 -29.19 -30.88 17.83
N ALA A 412 -30.42 -31.27 18.17
CA ALA A 412 -30.72 -32.37 19.08
C ALA A 412 -30.20 -33.73 18.59
N ASP A 413 -30.07 -33.92 17.27
CA ASP A 413 -29.50 -35.13 16.66
C ASP A 413 -27.98 -35.10 16.50
N GLY A 414 -27.35 -33.93 16.72
CA GLY A 414 -25.91 -33.73 16.56
C GLY A 414 -25.39 -33.77 15.11
N GLU A 415 -26.26 -33.88 14.10
CA GLU A 415 -25.83 -33.98 12.70
C GLU A 415 -25.75 -32.61 12.01
N GLN A 416 -26.68 -31.70 12.30
CA GLN A 416 -26.73 -30.37 11.68
C GLN A 416 -26.76 -29.26 12.74
N SER A 417 -25.89 -28.27 12.69
CA SER A 417 -26.02 -27.09 13.57
C SER A 417 -26.52 -25.89 12.78
N VAL A 418 -27.38 -25.07 13.38
CA VAL A 418 -27.79 -23.80 12.75
C VAL A 418 -26.87 -22.71 13.28
N VAL A 419 -26.13 -22.08 12.38
CA VAL A 419 -25.15 -21.03 12.71
C VAL A 419 -25.63 -19.71 12.14
N THR A 420 -25.73 -18.69 12.99
CA THR A 420 -26.02 -17.33 12.57
C THR A 420 -24.74 -16.54 12.52
N MET A 421 -24.50 -15.89 11.39
CA MET A 421 -23.32 -15.08 11.13
C MET A 421 -23.73 -13.64 10.79
N THR A 422 -22.92 -12.67 11.20
CA THR A 422 -23.08 -11.25 10.88
C THR A 422 -22.01 -10.80 9.91
N CYS A 423 -22.41 -10.12 8.84
CA CYS A 423 -21.47 -9.56 7.90
C CYS A 423 -20.75 -8.35 8.49
N ILE A 424 -19.41 -8.38 8.52
CA ILE A 424 -18.58 -7.27 9.02
C ILE A 424 -18.83 -5.99 8.21
N ALA A 425 -18.93 -6.11 6.89
CA ALA A 425 -19.02 -4.95 6.00
C ALA A 425 -20.38 -4.22 6.03
N CYS A 426 -21.49 -4.94 6.20
CA CYS A 426 -22.84 -4.35 6.06
C CYS A 426 -23.77 -4.63 7.24
N GLY A 427 -23.31 -5.33 8.27
CA GLY A 427 -24.09 -5.67 9.46
C GLY A 427 -25.24 -6.67 9.22
N ARG A 428 -25.46 -7.15 7.99
CA ARG A 428 -26.55 -8.10 7.71
C ARG A 428 -26.27 -9.46 8.32
N HIS A 429 -27.31 -10.05 8.90
CA HIS A 429 -27.26 -11.41 9.43
C HIS A 429 -27.57 -12.43 8.33
N SER A 430 -26.94 -13.59 8.41
CA SER A 430 -27.20 -14.74 7.54
C SER A 430 -27.18 -16.01 8.38
N THR A 431 -28.15 -16.89 8.15
CA THR A 431 -28.26 -18.17 8.84
C THR A 431 -27.85 -19.29 7.90
N HIS A 432 -27.03 -20.21 8.39
CA HIS A 432 -26.46 -21.30 7.62
C HIS A 432 -26.65 -22.61 8.38
N THR A 433 -27.00 -23.68 7.65
CA THR A 433 -26.99 -25.04 8.19
C THR A 433 -25.60 -25.63 8.02
N LEU A 434 -25.02 -26.10 9.12
CA LEU A 434 -23.68 -26.65 9.20
C LEU A 434 -23.75 -28.16 9.44
N ASP A 435 -23.18 -28.96 8.54
CA ASP A 435 -22.93 -30.38 8.83
C ASP A 435 -21.81 -30.51 9.85
N VAL A 436 -22.11 -31.09 11.01
CA VAL A 436 -21.18 -31.17 12.14
C VAL A 436 -20.01 -32.11 11.84
N ARG A 437 -20.22 -33.18 11.06
CA ARG A 437 -19.15 -34.13 10.72
C ARG A 437 -18.14 -33.48 9.79
N ASP A 438 -18.65 -32.76 8.80
CA ASP A 438 -17.86 -32.01 7.83
C ASP A 438 -17.07 -30.88 8.50
N PHE A 439 -17.70 -30.17 9.44
CA PHE A 439 -17.02 -29.20 10.30
C PHE A 439 -15.87 -29.82 11.12
N ILE A 440 -16.11 -30.96 11.78
CA ILE A 440 -15.07 -31.66 12.56
C ILE A 440 -13.93 -32.14 11.66
N GLN A 441 -14.24 -32.64 10.46
CA GLN A 441 -13.24 -33.07 9.48
C GLN A 441 -12.37 -31.91 8.99
N SER A 442 -12.95 -30.72 8.80
CA SER A 442 -12.20 -29.53 8.39
C SER A 442 -11.18 -29.02 9.42
N ARG A 443 -11.27 -29.49 10.67
CA ARG A 443 -10.38 -29.12 11.77
C ARG A 443 -9.20 -30.09 11.98
N ARG A 444 -9.21 -31.23 11.30
CA ARG A 444 -8.12 -32.21 11.29
C ARG A 444 -7.20 -31.96 10.11
#